data_AF-A0A356E8Z2-F1
#
_entry.id   AF-A0A356E8Z2-F1
#
_cell.length_a   1.000
_cell.length_b   1.000
_cell.length_c   1.000
_cell.angle_alpha   90.00
_cell.angle_beta   90.00
_cell.angle_gamma   90.00
#
_symmetry.space_group_name_H-M   'P 1'
#
loop_
_entity.id
_entity.type
_entity.pdbx_description
1 polymer ?
#
loop_
_entity_poly.entity_id
_entity_poly.type
_entity_poly.pdbx_seq_one_letter_code
_entity_poly.pdbx_strand_id
1 'polypeptide(L)' 'MNIQSILSDKVKQAMIAVGADEQCDPLVRQSGKVQFGDYQANGIMGVAKKLGLNPRELAQQV' A
#
# COMPACT_ATOMS: atom_id res chain seq x y z
N MET A 1 -12.45 15.18 0.02
CA MET A 1 -11.19 14.41 -0.04
C MET A 1 -10.30 14.84 1.11
N ASN A 2 -9.74 13.89 1.87
CA ASN A 2 -8.72 14.16 2.88
C ASN A 2 -7.38 13.54 2.44
N ILE A 3 -6.30 13.84 3.16
CA ILE A 3 -4.94 13.38 2.82
C ILE A 3 -4.89 11.84 2.76
N GLN A 4 -5.52 11.16 3.71
CA GLN A 4 -5.56 9.69 3.75
C GLN A 4 -6.20 9.12 2.49
N SER A 5 -7.33 9.66 2.03
CA SER A 5 -8.00 9.21 0.80
C SER A 5 -7.11 9.40 -0.43
N ILE A 6 -6.44 10.54 -0.54
CA ILE A 6 -5.52 10.82 -1.66
C ILE A 6 -4.36 9.81 -1.67
N LEU A 7 -3.77 9.54 -0.50
CA LEU A 7 -2.71 8.55 -0.37
C LEU A 7 -3.21 7.14 -0.70
N SER A 8 -4.38 6.75 -0.19
CA SER A 8 -5.01 5.46 -0.52
C SER A 8 -5.19 5.29 -2.03
N ASP A 9 -5.74 6.30 -2.71
CA ASP A 9 -5.97 6.24 -4.15
C ASP A 9 -4.65 6.09 -4.92
N LYS A 10 -3.63 6.88 -4.56
CA LYS A 10 -2.31 6.81 -5.23
C LYS A 10 -1.61 5.47 -5.02
N VAL A 11 -1.59 4.96 -3.79
CA VAL A 11 -0.97 3.66 -3.50
C VAL A 11 -1.75 2.53 -4.16
N LYS A 12 -3.08 2.58 -4.20
CA LYS A 12 -3.91 1.60 -4.92
C LYS A 12 -3.54 1.52 -6.39
N GLN A 13 -3.41 2.66 -7.07
CA GLN A 13 -3.03 2.70 -8.48
C GLN A 13 -1.63 2.11 -8.72
N ALA A 14 -0.66 2.41 -7.85
CA ALA A 14 0.68 1.84 -7.94
C ALA A 14 0.68 0.32 -7.70
N MET A 15 -0.11 -0.18 -6.74
CA MET A 15 -0.29 -1.61 -6.50
C MET A 15 -0.90 -2.32 -7.72
N ILE A 16 -1.92 -1.74 -8.35
CA ILE A 16 -2.53 -2.29 -9.56
C ILE A 16 -1.52 -2.33 -10.71
N ALA A 17 -0.69 -1.28 -10.87
CA ALA A 17 0.33 -1.22 -11.92
C ALA A 17 1.37 -2.34 -11.84
N VAL A 18 1.61 -2.90 -10.64
CA VAL A 18 2.52 -4.03 -10.43
C VAL A 18 1.79 -5.38 -10.33
N GLY A 19 0.52 -5.43 -10.72
CA GLY A 19 -0.25 -6.67 -10.88
C GLY A 19 -1.18 -7.02 -9.71
N ALA A 20 -1.44 -6.10 -8.77
CA ALA A 20 -2.48 -6.30 -7.77
C ALA A 20 -3.89 -6.25 -8.39
N ASP A 21 -4.84 -6.93 -7.74
CA ASP A 21 -6.26 -6.89 -8.08
C ASP A 21 -6.85 -5.47 -7.95
N GLU A 22 -7.81 -5.08 -8.78
CA GLU A 22 -8.50 -3.79 -8.69
C GLU A 22 -9.24 -3.58 -7.35
N GLN A 23 -9.55 -4.66 -6.64
CA GLN A 23 -10.13 -4.68 -5.31
C GLN A 23 -9.06 -4.70 -4.19
N CYS A 24 -7.78 -4.51 -4.51
CA CYS A 24 -6.75 -4.43 -3.48
C CYS A 24 -6.97 -3.23 -2.54
N ASP A 25 -6.68 -3.44 -1.26
CA ASP A 25 -6.74 -2.41 -0.23
C ASP A 25 -5.31 -2.03 0.22
N PRO A 26 -4.87 -0.79 -0.03
CA PRO A 26 -3.59 -0.26 0.45
C PRO A 26 -3.45 -0.21 1.98
N LEU A 27 -4.56 -0.22 2.73
CA LEU A 27 -4.61 -0.06 4.18
C LEU A 27 -3.78 1.13 4.67
N VAL A 28 -3.96 2.29 4.04
CA VAL A 28 -3.32 3.54 4.46
C VAL A 28 -3.95 4.04 5.75
N ARG A 29 -3.11 4.25 6.77
CA ARG A 29 -3.48 4.80 8.08
C ARG A 29 -2.41 5.75 8.60
N GLN A 30 -2.79 6.63 9.53
CA GLN A 30 -1.82 7.45 10.25
C GLN A 30 -0.83 6.57 11.04
N SER A 31 0.43 6.99 11.07
CA SER A 31 1.46 6.29 11.82
C SER A 31 1.26 6.42 13.32
N GLY A 32 1.53 5.34 14.06
CA GLY A 32 1.50 5.38 15.53
C GLY A 32 2.71 6.08 16.18
N LYS A 33 3.78 6.34 15.42
CA LYS A 33 5.00 7.03 15.88
C LYS A 33 5.58 7.88 14.76
N VAL A 34 6.14 9.04 15.13
CA VAL A 34 6.71 10.03 14.18
C VAL A 34 7.85 9.45 13.34
N GLN A 35 8.65 8.55 13.91
CA GLN A 35 9.75 7.86 13.21
C GLN A 35 9.32 7.00 12.01
N PHE A 36 8.01 6.71 11.87
CA PHE A 36 7.45 5.98 10.74
C PHE A 36 6.81 6.90 9.68
N GLY A 37 7.00 8.22 9.80
CA GLY A 37 6.37 9.23 8.94
C GLY A 37 4.92 9.51 9.34
N ASP A 38 4.18 10.26 8.52
CA ASP A 38 2.80 10.66 8.83
C ASP A 38 1.77 9.54 8.59
N TYR A 39 1.99 8.76 7.53
CA TYR A 39 1.09 7.68 7.09
C TYR A 39 1.88 6.43 6.68
N GLN A 40 1.25 5.26 6.84
CA GLN A 40 1.76 3.96 6.41
C GLN A 40 0.73 3.22 5.57
N ALA A 41 1.17 2.63 4.46
CA ALA A 41 0.39 1.70 3.65
C ALA A 41 0.70 0.25 4.07
N ASN A 42 -0.20 -0.38 4.81
CA ASN A 42 0.05 -1.72 5.38
C ASN A 42 -0.48 -2.87 4.51
N GLY A 43 -1.14 -2.56 3.38
CA GLY A 43 -1.79 -3.50 2.48
C GLY A 43 -0.84 -4.32 1.61
N ILE A 44 0.41 -3.88 1.46
CA ILE A 44 1.44 -4.54 0.62
C ILE A 44 1.61 -6.01 1.00
N MET A 45 1.61 -6.34 2.29
CA MET A 45 1.78 -7.72 2.75
C MET A 45 0.66 -8.64 2.24
N GLY A 46 -0.59 -8.16 2.27
CA GLY A 46 -1.74 -8.94 1.81
C GLY A 46 -1.73 -9.16 0.30
N VAL A 47 -1.33 -8.15 -0.46
CA VAL A 47 -1.20 -8.25 -1.91
C VAL A 47 -0.04 -9.15 -2.31
N ALA A 48 1.14 -8.98 -1.71
CA ALA A 48 2.29 -9.85 -1.96
C ALA A 48 1.96 -11.31 -1.68
N LYS A 49 1.24 -11.60 -0.59
CA LYS A 49 0.76 -12.95 -0.26
C LYS A 49 -0.16 -13.52 -1.35
N LYS A 50 -1.09 -12.72 -1.89
CA LYS A 50 -1.99 -13.14 -2.99
C LYS A 50 -1.23 -13.40 -4.29
N LEU A 51 -0.19 -12.61 -4.57
CA LEU A 51 0.64 -12.74 -5.77
C LEU A 51 1.77 -13.77 -5.64
N GLY A 52 1.98 -14.34 -4.44
CA GLY A 52 3.10 -15.25 -4.18
C GLY A 52 4.48 -14.58 -4.22
N LEU A 53 4.53 -13.26 -3.98
CA LEU A 53 5.76 -12.46 -4.03
C LEU A 53 6.31 -12.16 -2.63
N ASN A 54 7.59 -11.82 -2.54
CA ASN A 54 8.17 -11.28 -1.32
C ASN A 54 7.58 -9.86 -1.05
N PRO A 55 7.02 -9.58 0.14
CA PRO A 55 6.44 -8.27 0.43
C PRO A 55 7.41 -7.09 0.31
N ARG A 56 8.70 -7.32 0.60
CA ARG A 56 9.72 -6.28 0.50
C ARG A 56 10.08 -5.97 -0.94
N GLU A 57 10.13 -6.99 -1.80
CA GLU A 57 10.36 -6.81 -3.24
C GLU A 57 9.17 -6.12 -3.89
N LEU A 58 7.93 -6.53 -3.55
CA LEU A 58 6.74 -5.85 -4.02
C LEU A 58 6.71 -4.37 -3.56
N ALA A 59 7.04 -4.10 -2.30
CA ALA A 59 7.10 -2.73 -1.77
C ALA A 59 8.11 -1.83 -2.50
N GLN A 60 9.14 -2.39 -3.15
CA GLN A 60 10.10 -1.61 -3.92
C GLN A 60 9.61 -1.28 -5.34
N GLN A 61 8.60 -2.00 -5.83
CA GLN A 61 8.02 -1.79 -7.17
C GLN A 61 6.82 -0.85 -7.15
N VAL A 62 6.15 -0.71 -6.00
CA VAL A 62 5.02 0.20 -5.75
C VAL A 62 5.53 1.58 -5.35
#